data_AF-A0A2M9T898-F1
#
_entry.id   AF-A0A2M9T898-F1
#
_cell.length_a   1.000
_cell.length_b   1.000
_cell.length_c   1.000
_cell.angle_alpha   90.00
_cell.angle_beta   90.00
_cell.angle_gamma   90.00
#
_symmetry.space_group_name_H-M   'P 1'
#
loop_
_entity.id
_entity.type
_entity.pdbx_description
1 polymer ?
#
loop_
_entity_poly.entity_id
_entity_poly.type
_entity_poly.pdbx_seq_one_letter_code
_entity_poly.pdbx_strand_id
1 'polypeptide(L)'
;RPLITQLRTWLDKSLTQVLPKSALGRALHYLDGQWQRLTRFLDDGLIPLDNNPAENAIRPFVVGRKNWLFSHTPSGAQASAAIYSLIET
;
A
#
# COMPACT_ATOMS: atom_id res chain seq x y z
N ARG A 1 1.74 17.06 13.82
CA ARG A 1 3.18 16.87 13.52
C ARG A 1 4.00 16.15 14.62
N PRO A 2 3.83 16.39 15.94
CA PRO A 2 4.77 15.84 16.95
C PRO A 2 4.82 14.30 16.97
N LEU A 3 3.69 13.63 16.75
CA LEU A 3 3.63 12.16 16.68
C LEU A 3 4.47 11.58 15.54
N ILE A 4 4.40 12.18 14.35
CA ILE A 4 5.16 11.73 13.18
C ILE A 4 6.65 11.98 13.37
N THR A 5 7.02 13.07 14.03
CA THR A 5 8.42 13.32 14.42
C THR A 5 8.91 12.27 15.43
N GLN A 6 8.11 11.91 16.43
CA GLN A 6 8.46 10.86 17.39
C GLN A 6 8.64 9.51 16.68
N LEU A 7 7.75 9.17 15.74
CA LEU A 7 7.87 7.98 14.92
C LEU A 7 9.15 7.99 14.07
N ARG A 8 9.53 9.15 13.49
CA ARG A 8 10.79 9.28 12.75
C ARG A 8 12.00 9.01 13.64
N THR A 9 12.04 9.63 14.82
CA THR A 9 13.13 9.42 15.78
C THR A 9 13.23 7.97 16.24
N TRP A 10 12.08 7.30 16.41
CA TRP A 10 12.06 5.87 16.71
C TRP A 10 12.60 5.05 15.54
N LEU A 11 12.16 5.33 14.31
CA LEU A 11 12.62 4.64 13.10
C LEU A 11 14.14 4.75 12.92
N ASP A 12 14.70 5.95 13.08
CA ASP A 12 16.15 6.20 12.97
C ASP A 12 16.94 5.35 13.98
N LYS A 13 16.44 5.22 15.21
CA LYS A 13 17.04 4.36 16.23
C LYS A 13 16.88 2.88 15.92
N SER A 14 15.71 2.46 15.42
CA SER A 14 15.44 1.07 15.11
C SER A 14 16.27 0.57 13.93
N LEU A 15 16.55 1.42 12.93
CA LEU A 15 17.38 1.06 11.78
C LEU A 15 18.81 0.67 12.16
N THR A 16 19.39 1.23 13.23
CA THR A 16 20.74 0.88 13.68
C THR A 16 20.79 -0.42 14.47
N GLN A 17 19.66 -0.91 14.95
CA GLN A 17 19.55 -2.06 15.86
C GLN A 17 19.17 -3.36 15.14
N VAL A 18 18.75 -3.27 13.88
CA VAL A 18 18.16 -4.40 13.15
C VAL A 18 19.09 -4.88 12.05
N LEU A 19 19.15 -6.19 11.84
CA LEU A 19 19.88 -6.74 10.69
C LEU A 19 19.12 -6.37 9.40
N PRO A 20 19.76 -5.71 8.40
CA PRO A 20 19.07 -5.23 7.21
C PRO A 20 18.32 -6.32 6.42
N LYS A 21 18.85 -7.55 6.41
CA LYS A 21 18.25 -8.69 5.69
C LYS A 21 17.15 -9.41 6.47
N SER A 22 16.94 -9.09 7.75
CA SER A 22 15.84 -9.66 8.53
C SER A 22 14.49 -9.22 7.96
N ALA A 23 13.40 -9.94 8.26
CA ALA A 23 12.07 -9.52 7.83
C ALA A 23 11.71 -8.12 8.34
N LEU A 24 12.04 -7.84 9.60
CA LEU A 24 11.83 -6.53 10.23
C LEU A 24 12.75 -5.46 9.66
N GLY A 25 14.03 -5.76 9.43
CA GLY A 25 14.97 -4.83 8.80
C GLY A 25 14.52 -4.41 7.40
N ARG A 26 14.05 -5.36 6.59
CA ARG A 26 13.46 -5.07 5.26
C ARG A 26 12.24 -4.16 5.37
N ALA A 27 11.34 -4.41 6.33
CA ALA A 27 10.17 -3.57 6.53
C ALA A 27 10.52 -2.14 6.96
N LEU A 28 11.48 -1.97 7.88
CA LEU A 28 11.92 -0.66 8.34
C LEU A 28 12.65 0.12 7.24
N HIS A 29 13.51 -0.53 6.46
CA HIS A 29 14.14 0.12 5.31
C HIS A 29 13.14 0.51 4.22
N TYR A 30 12.09 -0.30 4.01
CA TYR A 30 11.01 0.08 3.11
C TYR A 30 10.25 1.31 3.62
N LEU A 31 9.89 1.34 4.91
CA LEU A 31 9.27 2.50 5.55
C LEU A 31 10.13 3.76 5.42
N ASP A 32 11.44 3.65 5.66
CA ASP A 32 12.40 4.74 5.52
C ASP A 32 12.45 5.29 4.08
N GLY A 33 12.59 4.39 3.09
CA GLY A 33 12.63 4.78 1.68
C GLY A 33 11.31 5.39 1.16
N GLN A 34 10.17 5.07 1.78
CA GLN A 34 8.86 5.64 1.42
C GLN A 34 8.43 6.81 2.32
N TRP A 35 9.25 7.25 3.28
CA TRP A 35 8.87 8.22 4.31
C TRP A 35 8.25 9.51 3.77
N GLN A 36 8.87 10.10 2.73
CA GLN A 36 8.38 11.32 2.10
C GLN A 36 6.99 11.16 1.47
N ARG A 37 6.65 9.97 0.98
CA ARG A 37 5.33 9.71 0.38
C ARG A 37 4.28 9.49 1.47
N LEU A 38 4.62 8.72 2.49
CA LEU A 38 3.73 8.36 3.60
C LEU A 38 3.39 9.54 4.52
N THR A 39 4.16 10.64 4.47
CA THR A 39 3.94 11.83 5.30
C THR A 39 3.31 13.01 4.56
N ARG A 40 3.01 12.87 3.25
CA ARG A 40 2.45 13.94 2.41
C ARG A 40 1.09 14.47 2.87
N PHE A 41 0.29 13.63 3.54
CA PHE A 41 -1.00 14.05 4.12
C PHE A 41 -0.85 15.17 5.17
N LEU A 42 0.35 15.40 5.71
CA LEU A 42 0.63 16.50 6.64
C LEU A 42 0.79 17.85 5.95
N ASP A 43 1.01 17.85 4.64
CA ASP A 43 1.24 19.05 3.83
C ASP A 43 0.05 19.36 2.93
N ASP A 44 -0.73 18.33 2.53
CA ASP A 44 -1.95 18.46 1.74
C ASP A 44 -3.10 17.70 2.39
N GLY A 45 -4.13 18.42 2.82
CA GLY A 45 -5.32 17.87 3.47
C GLY A 45 -6.27 17.13 2.53
N LEU A 46 -6.08 17.20 1.21
CA LEU A 46 -6.81 16.39 0.23
C LEU A 46 -6.28 14.96 0.17
N ILE A 47 -5.07 14.71 0.67
CA ILE A 47 -4.46 13.38 0.69
C ILE A 47 -4.93 12.66 1.96
N PRO A 48 -5.66 11.53 1.84
CA PRO A 48 -6.06 10.75 3.00
C PRO A 48 -4.83 10.13 3.68
N LEU A 49 -4.94 9.94 5.00
CA LEU A 49 -3.90 9.30 5.81
C LEU A 49 -3.67 7.83 5.42
N ASP A 50 -4.73 7.15 5.00
CA ASP A 50 -4.72 5.74 4.66
C ASP A 50 -5.23 5.49 3.23
N ASN A 51 -4.97 4.29 2.74
CA ASN A 51 -5.42 3.82 1.44
C ASN A 51 -6.64 2.88 1.55
N ASN A 52 -7.36 2.88 2.68
CA ASN A 52 -8.49 1.96 2.91
C ASN A 52 -9.55 2.03 1.80
N PRO A 53 -9.92 3.20 1.26
CA PRO A 53 -10.86 3.26 0.14
C PRO A 53 -10.37 2.51 -1.10
N ALA A 54 -9.09 2.66 -1.45
CA ALA A 54 -8.48 1.98 -2.58
C ALA A 54 -8.37 0.46 -2.35
N GLU A 55 -8.02 0.04 -1.14
CA GLU A 55 -7.97 -1.38 -0.77
C GLU A 55 -9.35 -2.02 -0.76
N ASN A 56 -10.38 -1.29 -0.30
CA ASN A 56 -11.76 -1.73 -0.33
C ASN A 56 -12.27 -1.85 -1.77
N ALA A 57 -11.91 -0.90 -2.65
CA ALA A 57 -12.30 -0.93 -4.06
C ALA A 57 -11.70 -2.15 -4.80
N ILE A 58 -10.44 -2.51 -4.56
CA ILE A 58 -9.83 -3.67 -5.23
C ILE A 58 -10.21 -5.02 -4.62
N ARG A 59 -10.77 -5.04 -3.40
CA ARG A 59 -11.07 -6.28 -2.66
C ARG A 59 -12.04 -7.23 -3.41
N PRO A 60 -13.16 -6.79 -3.99
CA PRO A 60 -14.09 -7.71 -4.65
C PRO A 60 -13.46 -8.39 -5.86
N PHE A 61 -12.65 -7.67 -6.65
CA PHE A 61 -11.86 -8.25 -7.72
C PHE A 61 -10.90 -9.34 -7.22
N VAL A 62 -10.14 -9.07 -6.15
CA VAL A 62 -9.18 -10.02 -5.56
C VAL A 62 -9.89 -11.27 -5.02
N VAL A 63 -11.04 -11.11 -4.38
CA VAL A 63 -11.85 -12.23 -3.88
C VAL A 63 -12.43 -13.04 -5.04
N GLY A 64 -12.98 -12.36 -6.06
CA GLY A 64 -13.54 -12.98 -7.26
C GLY A 64 -12.52 -13.81 -8.04
N ARG A 65 -11.27 -13.33 -8.14
CA ARG A 65 -10.16 -14.05 -8.79
C ARG A 65 -9.96 -15.47 -8.27
N LYS A 66 -10.21 -15.74 -6.98
CA LYS A 66 -10.09 -17.09 -6.42
C LYS A 66 -11.11 -18.07 -7.03
N ASN A 67 -12.24 -17.56 -7.53
CA ASN A 67 -13.32 -18.35 -8.12
C ASN A 67 -13.23 -18.43 -9.66
N TRP A 68 -12.39 -17.62 -10.30
CA TRP A 68 -12.22 -17.58 -11.76
C TRP A 68 -11.10 -18.51 -12.24
N LEU A 69 -11.28 -19.81 -12.02
CA LEU A 69 -10.27 -20.85 -12.26
C LEU A 69 -9.67 -20.87 -13.67
N PHE A 70 -10.36 -20.31 -14.67
CA PHE A 70 -9.94 -20.30 -16.08
C PHE A 70 -9.55 -18.92 -16.62
N SER A 71 -9.60 -17.87 -15.79
CA SER A 71 -9.21 -16.50 -16.20
C SER A 71 -7.71 -16.28 -16.04
N HIS A 72 -6.94 -16.65 -17.06
CA HIS A 72 -5.47 -16.65 -17.02
C HIS A 72 -4.80 -15.97 -18.22
N THR A 73 -5.57 -15.40 -19.15
CA THR A 73 -5.03 -14.71 -20.32
C THR A 73 -4.93 -13.20 -20.08
N PRO A 74 -3.92 -12.51 -20.66
CA PRO A 74 -3.83 -11.05 -20.60
C PRO A 74 -5.06 -10.34 -21.19
N SER A 75 -5.64 -10.89 -22.26
CA SER A 75 -6.88 -10.37 -22.87
C SER A 75 -8.08 -10.48 -21.92
N GLY A 76 -8.21 -11.59 -21.21
CA GLY A 76 -9.24 -11.77 -20.19
C GLY A 76 -9.06 -10.79 -19.03
N ALA A 77 -7.82 -10.56 -18.59
CA ALA A 77 -7.53 -9.58 -17.55
C ALA A 77 -7.93 -8.16 -17.98
N GLN A 78 -7.63 -7.76 -19.22
CA GLN A 78 -7.99 -6.45 -19.75
C GLN A 78 -9.51 -6.28 -19.88
N ALA A 79 -10.23 -7.30 -20.37
CA ALA A 79 -11.68 -7.27 -20.48
C ALA A 79 -12.35 -7.16 -19.10
N SER A 80 -11.88 -7.94 -18.12
CA SER A 80 -12.36 -7.85 -16.74
C SER A 80 -12.07 -6.47 -16.14
N ALA A 81 -10.87 -5.92 -16.31
CA ALA A 81 -10.53 -4.59 -15.80
C ALA A 81 -11.46 -3.51 -16.37
N ALA A 82 -11.81 -3.57 -17.66
CA ALA A 82 -12.73 -2.63 -18.28
C ALA A 82 -14.14 -2.71 -17.66
N ILE A 83 -14.66 -3.91 -17.44
CA ILE A 83 -15.97 -4.12 -16.82
C ILE A 83 -15.97 -3.66 -15.36
N TYR A 84 -14.95 -4.04 -14.58
CA TYR A 84 -14.82 -3.63 -13.18
C TYR A 84 -14.68 -2.13 -13.02
N SER A 85 -14.00 -1.45 -13.95
CA SER A 85 -13.91 0.03 -13.95
C SER A 85 -15.25 0.73 -14.18
N LEU A 86 -16.26 0.03 -14.73
CA LEU A 86 -17.62 0.56 -14.90
C LEU A 86 -18.53 0.27 -13.71
N ILE A 87 -18.31 -0.86 -13.02
CA ILE A 87 -19.19 -1.36 -11.96
C ILE A 87 -18.71 -0.92 -10.58
N GLU A 88 -17.40 -0.85 -10.35
CA GLU A 88 -16.78 -0.38 -9.12
C GLU A 88 -16.40 1.11 -9.26
N THR A 89 -17.37 1.99 -9.01
CA THR A 89 -17.18 3.45 -8.79
C THR A 89 -17.42 3.78 -7.32
#